data_AF-A0A9X6MNG5-F1
#
_entry.id   AF-A0A9X6MNG5-F1
#
_cell.length_a   1.000
_cell.length_b   1.000
_cell.length_c   1.000
_cell.angle_alpha   90.00
_cell.angle_beta   90.00
_cell.angle_gamma   90.00
#
_symmetry.space_group_name_H-M   'P 1'
#
loop_
_entity.id
_entity.type
_entity.pdbx_description
1 polymer ?
#
loop_
_entity_poly.entity_id
_entity_poly.type
_entity_poly.pdbx_seq_one_letter_code
_entity_poly.pdbx_strand_id
1 'polypeptide(L)'
;MLVAFQQQQTRKFSPITNTSASCLNMQPNPPKISIAPSVISVIGVHMEKHKLKIKTGQNIVLSASILPIQATNKELIWSNMNSDIITIYPKGDTVTITGKSAGKAVVIVTTAEGKFRDLCVIHVQPYMTNPK
;
A
#
# COMPACT_ATOMS: atom_id res chain seq x y z
N MET A 1 68.12 49.73 33.84
CA MET A 1 68.59 48.57 33.06
C MET A 1 67.45 47.54 33.06
N LEU A 2 66.90 47.28 31.86
CA LEU A 2 66.04 46.15 31.41
C LEU A 2 64.66 45.83 32.05
N VAL A 3 63.60 46.00 31.22
CA VAL A 3 62.51 45.07 30.76
C VAL A 3 62.29 43.70 31.47
N ALA A 4 61.14 43.00 31.52
CA ALA A 4 59.82 42.99 30.82
C ALA A 4 58.91 41.92 31.54
N PHE A 5 57.59 42.12 31.72
CA PHE A 5 56.42 41.64 30.91
C PHE A 5 55.92 40.19 31.24
N GLN A 6 54.83 40.02 32.02
CA GLN A 6 53.39 39.69 31.67
C GLN A 6 53.04 38.21 32.02
N GLN A 7 51.81 37.74 32.31
CA GLN A 7 50.43 38.26 32.22
C GLN A 7 49.47 37.57 33.25
N GLN A 8 48.67 38.41 33.90
CA GLN A 8 47.23 38.38 34.26
C GLN A 8 46.50 37.16 34.89
N GLN A 9 45.73 37.51 35.94
CA GLN A 9 44.97 36.70 36.90
C GLN A 9 43.48 36.54 36.53
N THR A 10 42.91 35.41 36.90
CA THR A 10 41.47 35.09 36.91
C THR A 10 40.77 35.69 38.13
N ARG A 11 39.56 36.27 38.00
CA ARG A 11 38.55 36.28 39.09
C ARG A 11 37.11 36.28 38.57
N LYS A 12 36.36 35.31 39.08
CA LYS A 12 34.89 35.17 38.99
C LYS A 12 34.20 36.39 39.60
N PHE A 13 33.10 36.83 38.98
CA PHE A 13 32.05 37.57 39.66
C PHE A 13 30.68 37.10 39.16
N SER A 14 29.80 36.76 40.11
CA SER A 14 28.37 36.60 39.89
C SER A 14 27.67 37.89 40.31
N PRO A 15 26.64 38.35 39.60
CA PRO A 15 25.63 39.19 40.22
C PRO A 15 24.22 38.60 40.17
N ILE A 16 23.42 39.03 41.13
CA ILE A 16 22.10 38.56 41.54
C ILE A 16 21.00 39.36 40.81
N THR A 17 19.92 38.64 40.46
CA THR A 17 18.55 39.01 40.03
C THR A 17 18.12 40.47 39.90
N ASN A 18 17.42 40.78 38.78
CA ASN A 18 16.35 41.78 38.73
C ASN A 18 15.09 41.20 38.09
N THR A 19 13.96 41.53 38.69
CA THR A 19 12.60 41.04 38.43
C THR A 19 11.89 41.86 37.34
N SER A 20 11.02 41.17 36.58
CA SER A 20 9.88 41.67 35.80
C SER A 20 10.12 42.44 34.49
N ALA A 21 10.12 41.69 33.40
CA ALA A 21 9.10 41.86 32.35
C ALA A 21 8.87 40.49 31.70
N SER A 22 7.63 40.03 31.65
CA SER A 22 7.22 38.86 30.87
C SER A 22 7.37 39.20 29.39
N CYS A 23 8.57 38.98 28.85
CA CYS A 23 8.79 38.97 27.41
C CYS A 23 8.29 37.63 26.90
N LEU A 24 7.21 37.64 26.13
CA LEU A 24 6.68 36.47 25.43
C LEU A 24 7.86 35.70 24.82
N ASN A 25 8.03 34.46 25.28
CA ASN A 25 9.01 33.52 24.74
C ASN A 25 8.66 33.23 23.28
N MET A 26 9.10 34.08 22.36
CA MET A 26 9.10 33.77 20.94
C MET A 26 10.32 32.91 20.65
N GLN A 27 10.19 31.64 21.02
CA GLN A 27 11.08 30.59 20.55
C GLN A 27 10.98 30.60 19.02
N PRO A 28 12.08 30.81 18.27
CA PRO A 28 12.03 30.73 16.82
C PRO A 28 11.68 29.29 16.47
N ASN A 29 10.42 29.02 16.13
CA ASN A 29 10.04 27.72 15.61
C ASN A 29 10.75 27.57 14.27
N PRO A 30 11.71 26.64 14.13
CA PRO A 30 12.35 26.42 12.84
C PRO A 30 11.26 26.09 11.81
N PRO A 31 11.37 26.56 10.56
CA PRO A 31 10.39 26.23 9.54
C PRO A 31 10.29 24.72 9.41
N LYS A 32 9.14 24.16 9.82
CA LYS A 32 8.85 22.75 9.66
C LYS A 32 8.60 22.51 8.17
N ILE A 33 9.63 22.08 7.44
CA ILE A 33 9.51 21.66 6.05
C ILE A 33 8.63 20.41 6.02
N SER A 34 7.37 20.57 5.64
CA SER A 34 6.41 19.46 5.49
C SER A 34 6.35 19.10 4.01
N ILE A 35 7.00 17.99 3.64
CA ILE A 35 6.97 17.47 2.28
C ILE A 35 5.59 16.85 2.06
N ALA A 36 4.77 17.40 1.17
CA ALA A 36 3.51 16.77 0.82
C ALA A 36 3.79 15.42 0.12
N PRO A 37 3.06 14.34 0.45
CA PRO A 37 3.26 13.06 -0.22
C PRO A 37 2.92 13.19 -1.71
N SER A 38 3.87 12.81 -2.57
CA SER A 38 3.65 12.72 -4.02
C SER A 38 2.73 11.53 -4.31
N VAL A 39 1.57 11.79 -4.92
CA VAL A 39 0.59 10.75 -5.28
C VAL A 39 0.79 10.36 -6.74
N ILE A 40 1.16 9.10 -6.96
CA ILE A 40 1.24 8.48 -8.28
C ILE A 40 -0.09 7.81 -8.56
N SER A 41 -0.78 8.31 -9.59
CA SER A 41 -2.11 7.80 -9.98
C SER A 41 -2.00 6.43 -10.66
N VAL A 42 -3.02 5.60 -10.44
CA VAL A 42 -3.21 4.37 -11.20
C VAL A 42 -3.61 4.71 -12.65
N ILE A 43 -3.04 4.01 -13.62
CA ILE A 43 -3.38 4.12 -15.05
C ILE A 43 -3.96 2.82 -15.63
N GLY A 44 -3.93 1.72 -14.87
CA GLY A 44 -4.46 0.45 -15.33
C GLY A 44 -4.34 -0.67 -14.31
N VAL A 45 -5.03 -1.77 -14.60
CA VAL A 45 -4.89 -3.06 -13.93
C VAL A 45 -4.78 -4.15 -15.00
N HIS A 46 -3.95 -5.15 -14.76
CA HIS A 46 -3.68 -6.24 -15.69
C HIS A 46 -3.75 -7.58 -14.96
N MET A 47 -4.60 -8.49 -15.43
CA MET A 47 -4.63 -9.89 -15.01
C MET A 47 -3.62 -10.73 -15.81
N GLU A 48 -2.93 -11.63 -15.12
CA GLU A 48 -1.99 -12.58 -15.76
C GLU A 48 -2.70 -13.49 -16.78
N LYS A 49 -3.95 -13.87 -16.50
CA LYS A 49 -4.74 -14.79 -17.33
C LYS A 49 -6.18 -14.33 -17.43
N HIS A 50 -6.72 -14.39 -18.64
CA HIS A 50 -8.09 -13.95 -18.95
C HIS A 50 -9.04 -15.13 -19.18
N LYS A 51 -8.51 -16.35 -19.26
CA LYS A 51 -9.28 -17.60 -19.40
C LYS A 51 -8.60 -18.71 -18.60
N LEU A 52 -9.36 -19.41 -17.78
CA LEU A 52 -8.90 -20.55 -16.99
C LEU A 52 -9.87 -21.72 -17.09
N LYS A 53 -9.32 -22.93 -17.00
CA LYS A 53 -10.08 -24.17 -16.87
C LYS A 53 -9.69 -24.86 -15.58
N ILE A 54 -10.66 -25.18 -14.74
CA ILE A 54 -10.45 -25.89 -13.47
C ILE A 54 -11.46 -27.02 -13.35
N LYS A 55 -11.19 -28.03 -12.52
CA LYS A 55 -12.19 -29.05 -12.19
C LYS A 55 -12.94 -28.68 -10.91
N THR A 56 -14.12 -29.24 -10.75
CA THR A 56 -14.89 -29.13 -9.49
C THR A 56 -14.03 -29.64 -8.31
N GLY A 57 -13.99 -28.88 -7.22
CA GLY A 57 -13.17 -29.15 -6.03
C GLY A 57 -11.71 -28.71 -6.13
N GLN A 58 -11.23 -28.23 -7.29
CA GLN A 58 -9.87 -27.74 -7.44
C GLN A 58 -9.75 -26.24 -7.16
N ASN A 59 -8.52 -25.84 -6.83
CA ASN A 59 -8.14 -24.48 -6.48
C ASN A 59 -7.14 -23.99 -7.52
N ILE A 60 -7.26 -22.73 -7.93
CA ILE A 60 -6.25 -22.05 -8.74
C ILE A 60 -6.00 -20.65 -8.19
N VAL A 61 -4.77 -20.18 -8.28
CA VAL A 61 -4.44 -18.79 -7.96
C VAL A 61 -4.38 -17.98 -9.24
N LEU A 62 -5.03 -16.83 -9.23
CA LEU A 62 -4.96 -15.81 -10.28
C LEU A 62 -4.34 -14.55 -9.71
N SER A 63 -3.41 -13.94 -10.43
CA SER A 63 -2.74 -12.71 -10.04
C SER A 63 -3.16 -11.54 -10.92
N ALA A 64 -3.16 -10.33 -10.35
CA ALA A 64 -3.34 -9.08 -11.07
C ALA A 64 -2.34 -8.03 -10.58
N SER A 65 -1.93 -7.13 -11.47
CA SER A 65 -0.96 -6.07 -11.20
C SER A 65 -1.53 -4.71 -11.54
N ILE A 66 -1.16 -3.71 -10.76
CA ILE A 66 -1.52 -2.30 -10.99
C ILE A 66 -0.39 -1.62 -11.75
N LEU A 67 -0.77 -0.79 -12.72
CA LEU A 67 0.14 0.04 -13.48
C LEU A 67 -0.09 1.52 -13.13
N PRO A 68 0.96 2.34 -12.95
CA PRO A 68 2.36 1.93 -12.87
C PRO A 68 2.64 1.18 -11.56
N ILE A 69 3.74 0.41 -11.50
CA ILE A 69 4.11 -0.35 -10.30
C ILE A 69 4.37 0.54 -9.07
N GLN A 70 4.65 1.83 -9.29
CA GLN A 70 4.85 2.83 -8.25
C GLN A 70 3.56 3.55 -7.83
N ALA A 71 2.38 3.14 -8.33
CA ALA A 71 1.11 3.74 -7.94
C ALA A 71 0.96 3.78 -6.40
N THR A 72 0.46 4.90 -5.90
CA THR A 72 0.31 5.13 -4.45
C THR A 72 -0.75 4.22 -3.85
N ASN A 73 -1.87 4.03 -4.56
CA ASN A 73 -2.90 3.08 -4.16
C ASN A 73 -2.73 1.77 -4.94
N LYS A 74 -2.45 0.68 -4.23
CA LYS A 74 -2.27 -0.66 -4.80
C LYS A 74 -3.39 -1.64 -4.43
N GLU A 75 -4.49 -1.13 -3.90
CA GLU A 75 -5.60 -1.94 -3.47
C GLU A 75 -6.44 -2.42 -4.67
N LEU A 76 -6.73 -3.72 -4.66
CA LEU A 76 -7.53 -4.41 -5.67
C LEU A 76 -8.76 -5.03 -5.02
N ILE A 77 -9.90 -4.78 -5.65
CA ILE A 77 -11.19 -5.33 -5.28
C ILE A 77 -11.54 -6.43 -6.26
N TRP A 78 -11.75 -7.63 -5.73
CA TRP A 78 -12.12 -8.80 -6.52
C TRP A 78 -13.60 -9.11 -6.37
N SER A 79 -14.27 -9.45 -7.47
CA SER A 79 -15.68 -9.84 -7.48
C SER A 79 -15.91 -11.02 -8.40
N ASN A 80 -16.94 -11.82 -8.11
CA ASN A 80 -17.36 -12.96 -8.92
C ASN A 80 -18.82 -12.76 -9.38
N MET A 81 -19.11 -13.10 -10.63
CA MET A 81 -20.48 -13.01 -11.16
C MET A 81 -21.33 -14.27 -10.92
N ASN A 82 -20.72 -15.39 -10.51
CA ASN A 82 -21.41 -16.67 -10.30
C ASN A 82 -20.88 -17.41 -9.06
N SER A 83 -21.44 -17.11 -7.89
CA SER A 83 -21.07 -17.71 -6.58
C SER A 83 -21.44 -19.20 -6.43
N ASP A 84 -22.35 -19.69 -7.26
CA ASP A 84 -22.77 -21.09 -7.28
C ASP A 84 -21.76 -21.98 -8.01
N ILE A 85 -21.00 -21.39 -8.94
CA ILE A 85 -20.02 -22.09 -9.80
C ILE A 85 -18.62 -22.00 -9.19
N ILE A 86 -18.25 -20.85 -8.62
CA ILE A 86 -16.95 -20.63 -7.99
C ILE A 86 -17.06 -19.87 -6.67
N THR A 87 -16.13 -20.12 -5.76
CA THR A 87 -15.80 -19.23 -4.63
C THR A 87 -14.46 -18.57 -4.87
N ILE A 88 -14.31 -17.33 -4.43
CA ILE A 88 -13.04 -16.61 -4.49
C ILE A 88 -12.59 -16.18 -3.10
N TYR A 89 -11.28 -16.20 -2.88
CA TYR A 89 -10.63 -15.72 -1.66
C TYR A 89 -9.51 -14.76 -2.04
N PRO A 90 -9.78 -13.45 -2.07
CA PRO A 90 -8.79 -12.44 -2.42
C PRO A 90 -7.74 -12.28 -1.33
N LYS A 91 -6.49 -12.07 -1.75
CA LYS A 91 -5.33 -11.82 -0.91
C LYS A 91 -4.41 -10.81 -1.60
N GLY A 92 -4.69 -9.53 -1.38
CA GLY A 92 -3.94 -8.43 -2.00
C GLY A 92 -4.05 -8.46 -3.53
N ASP A 93 -2.92 -8.69 -4.19
CA ASP A 93 -2.76 -8.75 -5.65
C ASP A 93 -3.11 -10.12 -6.26
N THR A 94 -3.42 -11.11 -5.42
CA THR A 94 -3.81 -12.45 -5.86
C THR A 94 -5.20 -12.82 -5.37
N VAL A 95 -5.82 -13.78 -6.04
CA VAL A 95 -7.09 -14.39 -5.62
C VAL A 95 -7.01 -15.90 -5.79
N THR A 96 -7.42 -16.64 -4.76
CA THR A 96 -7.62 -18.08 -4.86
C THR A 96 -9.04 -18.35 -5.31
N ILE A 97 -9.20 -19.09 -6.40
CA ILE A 97 -10.49 -19.46 -6.99
C ILE A 97 -10.69 -20.97 -6.77
N THR A 98 -11.82 -21.35 -6.19
CA THR A 98 -12.22 -22.74 -5.97
C THR A 98 -13.45 -23.06 -6.80
N GLY A 99 -13.39 -24.14 -7.59
CA GLY A 99 -14.53 -24.63 -8.38
C GLY A 99 -15.54 -25.37 -7.52
N LYS A 100 -16.80 -24.95 -7.52
CA LYS A 100 -17.91 -25.57 -6.77
C LYS A 100 -18.77 -26.50 -7.63
N SER A 101 -19.10 -26.07 -8.84
CA SER A 101 -19.99 -26.79 -9.75
C SER A 101 -19.55 -26.55 -11.19
N ALA A 102 -19.86 -27.49 -12.08
CA ALA A 102 -19.56 -27.36 -13.50
C ALA A 102 -20.31 -26.17 -14.12
N GLY A 103 -19.62 -25.38 -14.93
CA GLY A 103 -20.20 -24.20 -15.57
C GLY A 103 -19.18 -23.13 -15.92
N LYS A 104 -19.69 -21.94 -16.24
CA LYS A 104 -18.88 -20.77 -16.58
C LYS A 104 -19.10 -19.66 -15.56
N ALA A 105 -18.03 -19.11 -15.04
CA ALA A 105 -18.05 -17.97 -14.14
C ALA A 105 -17.11 -16.86 -14.65
N VAL A 106 -17.34 -15.63 -14.20
CA VAL A 106 -16.48 -14.49 -14.49
C VAL A 106 -15.97 -13.92 -13.18
N VAL A 107 -14.66 -13.73 -13.11
CA VAL A 107 -13.97 -13.00 -12.04
C VAL A 107 -13.55 -11.64 -12.58
N ILE A 108 -13.85 -10.59 -11.82
CA ILE A 108 -13.55 -9.21 -12.19
C ILE A 108 -12.64 -8.64 -11.11
N VAL A 109 -11.53 -8.04 -11.53
CA VAL A 109 -10.68 -7.23 -10.67
C VAL A 109 -10.97 -5.76 -10.96
N THR A 110 -11.10 -4.97 -9.91
CA THR A 110 -11.37 -3.54 -9.97
C THR A 110 -10.36 -2.83 -9.07
N THR A 111 -9.72 -1.79 -9.59
CA THR A 111 -8.91 -0.89 -8.76
C THR A 111 -9.77 -0.27 -7.65
N ALA A 112 -9.21 -0.01 -6.46
CA ALA A 112 -9.99 0.57 -5.36
C ALA A 112 -10.64 1.92 -5.71
N GLU A 113 -10.03 2.69 -6.62
CA GLU A 113 -10.60 3.92 -7.17
C GLU A 113 -11.80 3.68 -8.11
N GLY A 114 -12.06 2.44 -8.51
CA GLY A 114 -13.15 2.05 -9.40
C GLY A 114 -12.93 2.34 -10.89
N LYS A 115 -11.83 3.03 -11.25
CA LYS A 115 -11.57 3.55 -12.60
C LYS A 115 -11.18 2.47 -13.61
N PHE A 116 -10.35 1.52 -13.19
CA PHE A 116 -9.85 0.45 -14.06
C PHE A 116 -10.33 -0.90 -13.59
N ARG A 117 -10.65 -1.75 -14.57
CA ARG A 117 -11.15 -3.11 -14.39
C ARG A 117 -10.55 -4.03 -15.41
N ASP A 118 -10.38 -5.28 -15.03
CA ASP A 118 -10.02 -6.38 -15.92
C ASP A 118 -10.80 -7.63 -15.53
N LEU A 119 -10.92 -8.59 -16.45
CA LEU A 119 -11.79 -9.75 -16.30
C LEU A 119 -11.13 -11.06 -16.72
N CYS A 120 -11.49 -12.13 -16.01
CA CYS A 120 -11.08 -13.49 -16.32
C CYS A 120 -12.29 -14.41 -16.35
N VAL A 121 -12.38 -15.21 -17.41
CA VAL A 121 -13.43 -16.21 -17.59
C VAL A 121 -12.93 -17.56 -17.07
N ILE A 122 -13.67 -18.12 -16.10
CA ILE A 122 -13.38 -19.41 -15.50
C ILE A 122 -14.36 -20.44 -16.04
N HIS A 123 -13.85 -21.54 -16.56
CA HIS A 123 -14.64 -22.70 -16.96
C HIS A 123 -14.38 -23.86 -16.00
N VAL A 124 -15.40 -24.21 -15.22
CA VAL A 124 -15.34 -25.32 -14.26
C VAL A 124 -15.85 -26.58 -14.95
N GLN A 125 -15.00 -27.58 -15.04
CA GLN A 125 -15.33 -28.90 -15.55
C GLN A 125 -15.88 -29.78 -14.44
N PRO A 126 -16.83 -30.69 -14.75
CA PRO A 126 -17.28 -31.68 -13.79
C PRO A 126 -16.11 -32.55 -13.34
N TYR A 127 -16.16 -33.01 -12.10
CA TYR A 127 -15.28 -34.07 -11.66
C TYR A 127 -15.75 -35.38 -12.30
N MET A 128 -14.91 -35.99 -13.14
CA MET A 128 -15.20 -37.30 -13.72
C MET A 128 -15.01 -38.36 -12.65
N THR A 129 -16.07 -38.73 -11.92
CA THR A 129 -16.08 -40.00 -11.19
C THR A 129 -16.29 -41.11 -12.22
N ASN A 130 -15.31 -42.00 -12.40
CA ASN A 130 -15.57 -43.24 -13.12
C ASN A 130 -16.59 -44.05 -12.30
N PRO A 131 -17.80 -44.35 -12.82
CA PRO A 131 -18.72 -45.22 -12.11
C PRO A 131 -18.07 -46.60 -11.96
N LYS A 132 -18.13 -47.16 -10.74
CA LYS A 132 -17.76 -48.57 -10.49
C LYS A 132 -18.83 -49.50 -11.03
#